data_AF-A0A4Y9Z8X0-F1
#
_entry.id   AF-A0A4Y9Z8X0-F1
#
_cell.length_a   1.000
_cell.length_b   1.000
_cell.length_c   1.000
_cell.angle_alpha   90.00
_cell.angle_beta   90.00
_cell.angle_gamma   90.00
#
_symmetry.space_group_name_H-M   'P 1'
#
loop_
_entity.id
_entity.type
_entity.pdbx_description
1 polymer ?
#
loop_
_entity_poly.entity_id
_entity_poly.type
_entity_poly.pdbx_seq_one_letter_code
_entity_poly.pdbx_strand_id
1 'polypeptide(L)'
;MSPIAQQPLDLDRNFESLHVHGAYVTTFEKTTVDVRRSAATHGRLDHVARLAEFVEAPPQGLAPIIDAERNLIVIPDRGQGSPILWVFNLTDGQLIRKPELYGSLAGVPLQYANGKALVAVEEGESPDKPDGLTTLLLCDVAGDGWLLGGVNLPARLKAREQKRLNTVGGVLVPVQLRSNGDIIATSSEAWHDKMDVLHWRGAYGPGLP
;
A
#
# COMPACT_ATOMS: atom_id res chain seq x y z
N MET A 1 -38.91 -21.89 10.48
CA MET A 1 -37.62 -21.16 10.46
C MET A 1 -37.91 -19.76 9.98
N SER A 2 -37.69 -18.75 10.81
CA SER A 2 -37.91 -17.35 10.43
C SER A 2 -36.82 -16.90 9.47
N PRO A 3 -37.11 -16.06 8.46
CA PRO A 3 -36.07 -15.49 7.61
C PRO A 3 -35.23 -14.55 8.47
N ILE A 4 -33.92 -14.80 8.55
CA ILE A 4 -32.98 -13.85 9.12
C ILE A 4 -32.86 -12.72 8.10
N ALA A 5 -33.29 -11.53 8.49
CA ALA A 5 -33.24 -10.36 7.64
C ALA A 5 -31.78 -10.11 7.19
N GLN A 6 -31.57 -10.05 5.88
CA GLN A 6 -30.36 -9.45 5.33
C GLN A 6 -30.33 -8.01 5.86
N GLN A 7 -29.31 -7.65 6.62
CA GLN A 7 -29.10 -6.27 7.01
C GLN A 7 -28.13 -5.69 5.99
N PRO A 8 -28.60 -4.86 5.05
CA PRO A 8 -27.72 -4.16 4.13
C PRO A 8 -26.69 -3.38 4.93
N LEU A 9 -25.48 -3.19 4.36
CA LEU A 9 -24.61 -2.16 4.90
C LEU A 9 -25.42 -0.85 4.85
N ASP A 10 -25.66 -0.24 6.00
CA ASP A 10 -26.41 1.00 6.09
C ASP A 10 -25.55 2.12 5.50
N LEU A 11 -25.64 2.28 4.18
CA LEU A 11 -24.94 3.29 3.40
C LEU A 11 -25.47 4.70 3.68
N ASP A 12 -26.50 4.86 4.50
CA ASP A 12 -26.98 6.16 4.97
C ASP A 12 -26.02 6.81 5.99
N ARG A 13 -24.97 6.09 6.41
CA ARG A 13 -23.83 6.68 7.08
C ARG A 13 -22.95 7.44 6.09
N ASN A 14 -22.55 8.65 6.46
CA ASN A 14 -21.63 9.50 5.70
C ASN A 14 -20.21 8.91 5.72
N PHE A 15 -19.96 7.89 4.89
CA PHE A 15 -18.62 7.37 4.64
C PHE A 15 -17.87 8.27 3.67
N GLU A 16 -16.60 8.55 3.97
CA GLU A 16 -15.69 9.22 3.05
C GLU A 16 -15.17 8.24 1.99
N SER A 17 -14.91 7.00 2.40
CA SER A 17 -14.50 5.93 1.51
C SER A 17 -14.84 4.54 2.05
N LEU A 18 -14.89 3.58 1.13
CA LEU A 18 -15.07 2.17 1.42
C LEU A 18 -14.08 1.37 0.58
N HIS A 19 -13.39 0.43 1.23
CA HIS A 19 -12.42 -0.45 0.59
C HIS A 19 -12.75 -1.91 0.87
N VAL A 20 -12.57 -2.76 -0.13
CA VAL A 20 -12.79 -4.21 -0.03
C VAL A 20 -11.47 -4.93 -0.25
N HIS A 21 -11.10 -5.80 0.68
CA HIS A 21 -9.92 -6.66 0.59
C HIS A 21 -10.28 -8.10 0.97
N GLY A 22 -10.44 -8.95 -0.04
CA GLY A 22 -10.93 -10.32 0.15
C GLY A 22 -12.33 -10.33 0.77
N ALA A 23 -12.48 -10.96 1.94
CA ALA A 23 -13.74 -11.01 2.68
C ALA A 23 -13.97 -9.81 3.60
N TYR A 24 -13.07 -8.83 3.63
CA TYR A 24 -13.11 -7.71 4.56
C TYR A 24 -13.51 -6.41 3.88
N VAL A 25 -14.24 -5.58 4.61
CA VAL A 25 -14.67 -4.24 4.21
C VAL A 25 -14.16 -3.26 5.26
N THR A 26 -13.36 -2.30 4.82
CA THR A 26 -12.88 -1.19 5.64
C THR A 26 -13.66 0.07 5.27
N THR A 27 -14.30 0.70 6.24
CA THR A 27 -15.07 1.94 6.06
C THR A 27 -14.39 3.08 6.80
N PHE A 28 -14.15 4.19 6.10
CA PHE A 28 -13.64 5.43 6.67
C PHE A 28 -14.80 6.41 6.82
N GLU A 29 -15.16 6.70 8.06
CA GLU A 29 -16.05 7.80 8.43
C GLU A 29 -15.18 9.00 8.86
N LYS A 30 -15.80 10.17 9.07
CA LYS A 30 -15.08 11.41 9.46
C LYS A 30 -14.26 11.32 10.75
N THR A 31 -14.58 10.36 11.61
CA THR A 31 -13.98 10.25 12.95
C THR A 31 -13.66 8.81 13.34
N THR A 32 -14.05 7.83 12.53
CA THR A 32 -13.84 6.42 12.86
C THR A 32 -13.48 5.62 11.63
N VAL A 33 -12.70 4.57 11.86
CA VAL A 33 -12.39 3.56 10.85
C VAL A 33 -12.83 2.21 11.42
N ASP A 34 -13.77 1.58 10.74
CA ASP A 34 -14.34 0.29 11.13
C ASP A 34 -13.98 -0.76 10.07
N VAL A 35 -13.61 -1.96 10.53
CA VAL A 35 -13.38 -3.14 9.70
C VAL A 35 -14.49 -4.15 9.97
N ARG A 36 -15.09 -4.64 8.89
CA ARG A 36 -16.13 -5.67 8.91
C ARG A 36 -15.72 -6.84 8.03
N ARG A 37 -16.22 -8.04 8.33
CA ARG A 37 -16.00 -9.25 7.56
C ARG A 37 -17.31 -9.77 7.01
N SER A 38 -17.32 -10.11 5.73
CA SER A 38 -18.43 -10.85 5.12
C SER A 38 -18.51 -12.25 5.71
N ALA A 39 -19.64 -12.55 6.34
CA ALA A 39 -19.96 -13.90 6.77
C ALA A 39 -20.18 -14.78 5.54
N ALA A 40 -19.62 -15.99 5.56
CA ALA A 40 -19.74 -16.96 4.46
C ALA A 40 -21.20 -17.31 4.12
N THR A 41 -22.12 -17.12 5.06
CA THR A 41 -23.55 -17.30 4.89
C THR A 41 -24.28 -15.96 4.89
N HIS A 42 -24.94 -15.67 3.76
CA HIS A 42 -26.03 -14.69 3.63
C HIS A 42 -25.67 -13.20 3.56
N GLY A 43 -24.41 -12.86 3.25
CA GLY A 43 -24.03 -11.48 2.92
C GLY A 43 -24.07 -10.51 4.11
N ARG A 44 -24.14 -11.02 5.34
CA ARG A 44 -24.03 -10.22 6.57
C ARG A 44 -22.59 -9.75 6.74
N LEU A 45 -22.41 -8.50 7.17
CA LEU A 45 -21.11 -7.94 7.53
C LEU A 45 -20.98 -7.90 9.06
N ASP A 46 -20.15 -8.76 9.61
CA ASP A 46 -19.85 -8.82 11.04
C ASP A 46 -18.79 -7.77 11.37
N HIS A 47 -19.00 -7.00 12.45
CA HIS A 47 -17.97 -6.10 12.95
C HIS A 47 -16.79 -6.91 13.47
N VAL A 48 -15.58 -6.53 13.03
CA VAL A 48 -14.33 -7.18 13.43
C VAL A 48 -13.60 -6.30 14.41
N ALA A 49 -13.30 -5.06 13.99
CA ALA A 49 -12.54 -4.13 14.80
C ALA A 49 -12.87 -2.69 14.43
N ARG A 50 -12.65 -1.80 15.40
CA ARG A 50 -12.56 -0.35 15.21
C ARG A 50 -11.13 0.05 15.46
N LEU A 51 -10.53 0.84 14.58
CA LEU A 51 -9.16 1.30 14.80
C LEU A 51 -9.11 2.19 16.04
N ALA A 52 -8.13 1.94 16.91
CA ALA A 52 -7.93 2.67 18.15
C ALA A 52 -7.47 4.12 17.91
N GLU A 53 -6.82 4.36 16.77
CA GLU A 53 -6.45 5.68 16.29
C GLU A 53 -7.15 6.00 14.98
N PHE A 54 -7.57 7.25 14.85
CA PHE A 54 -8.18 7.74 13.61
C PHE A 54 -7.12 7.88 12.52
N VAL A 55 -7.46 7.40 11.32
CA VAL A 55 -6.67 7.57 10.11
C VAL A 55 -7.61 8.09 9.03
N GLU A 56 -7.19 9.12 8.30
CA GLU A 56 -7.96 9.66 7.19
C GLU A 56 -8.09 8.62 6.06
N ALA A 57 -9.15 8.74 5.26
CA ALA A 57 -9.34 7.90 4.09
C ALA A 57 -8.12 8.00 3.17
N PRO A 58 -7.51 6.86 2.77
CA PRO A 58 -6.35 6.91 1.90
C PRO A 58 -6.76 7.47 0.52
N PRO A 59 -5.84 8.17 -0.16
CA PRO A 59 -6.13 8.74 -1.47
C PRO A 59 -6.49 7.65 -2.49
N GLN A 60 -7.21 8.03 -3.54
CA GLN A 60 -7.60 7.10 -4.61
C GLN A 60 -6.40 6.30 -5.14
N GLY A 61 -6.58 4.98 -5.25
CA GLY A 61 -5.56 4.04 -5.69
C GLY A 61 -4.73 3.40 -4.57
N LEU A 62 -4.79 3.90 -3.33
CA LEU A 62 -4.03 3.40 -2.18
C LEU A 62 -4.93 2.63 -1.20
N ALA A 63 -5.47 1.48 -1.61
CA ALA A 63 -6.38 0.72 -0.77
C ALA A 63 -5.68 0.09 0.46
N PRO A 64 -6.35 0.04 1.62
CA PRO A 64 -5.91 -0.76 2.76
C PRO A 64 -5.75 -2.24 2.41
N ILE A 65 -4.83 -2.90 3.10
CA ILE A 65 -4.55 -4.32 2.96
C ILE A 65 -4.89 -5.03 4.26
N ILE A 66 -5.60 -6.16 4.16
CA ILE A 66 -5.96 -7.00 5.29
C ILE A 66 -5.21 -8.33 5.16
N ASP A 67 -4.25 -8.57 6.05
CA ASP A 67 -3.60 -9.87 6.20
C ASP A 67 -4.21 -10.59 7.41
N ALA A 68 -5.23 -11.39 7.15
CA ALA A 68 -5.92 -12.15 8.17
C ALA A 68 -5.06 -13.30 8.75
N GLU A 69 -4.07 -13.81 8.02
CA GLU A 69 -3.18 -14.88 8.51
C GLU A 69 -2.25 -14.34 9.60
N ARG A 70 -1.78 -13.09 9.43
CA ARG A 70 -0.88 -12.41 10.37
C ARG A 70 -1.62 -11.48 11.32
N ASN A 71 -2.94 -11.38 11.21
CA ASN A 71 -3.79 -10.53 12.02
C ASN A 71 -3.45 -9.02 11.89
N LEU A 72 -3.26 -8.54 10.67
CA LEU A 72 -2.82 -7.17 10.36
C LEU A 72 -3.78 -6.42 9.44
N ILE A 73 -3.85 -5.10 9.66
CA ILE A 73 -4.44 -4.10 8.76
C ILE A 73 -3.31 -3.13 8.39
N VAL A 74 -3.05 -2.92 7.11
CA VAL A 74 -2.03 -1.99 6.61
C VAL A 74 -2.72 -0.88 5.84
N ILE A 75 -2.55 0.38 6.26
CA ILE A 75 -3.16 1.55 5.63
C ILE A 75 -2.04 2.49 5.19
N PRO A 76 -1.86 2.71 3.88
CA PRO A 76 -0.97 3.75 3.38
C PRO A 76 -1.60 5.13 3.59
N ASP A 77 -0.81 6.07 4.09
CA ASP A 77 -1.18 7.46 4.31
C ASP A 77 -0.15 8.37 3.64
N ARG A 78 -0.61 9.40 2.92
CA ARG A 78 0.31 10.38 2.30
C ARG A 78 0.92 11.31 3.34
N GLY A 79 0.29 11.47 4.50
CA GLY A 79 0.66 12.44 5.52
C GLY A 79 0.54 13.88 5.03
N GLN A 80 0.60 14.85 5.95
CA GLN A 80 0.78 16.27 5.63
C GLN A 80 2.27 16.64 5.45
N GLY A 81 3.14 15.63 5.32
CA GLY A 81 4.59 15.77 5.24
C GLY A 81 5.21 14.52 4.65
N SER A 82 5.72 13.64 5.52
CA SER A 82 6.27 12.35 5.10
C SER A 82 5.15 11.29 5.01
N PRO A 83 5.13 10.45 3.97
CA PRO A 83 4.18 9.36 3.87
C PRO A 83 4.39 8.34 4.97
N ILE A 84 3.31 7.68 5.37
CA ILE A 84 3.28 6.81 6.54
C ILE A 84 2.61 5.50 6.15
N LEU A 85 3.11 4.38 6.65
CA LEU A 85 2.32 3.15 6.68
C LEU A 85 1.78 2.93 8.09
N TRP A 86 0.48 2.94 8.24
CA TRP A 86 -0.15 2.56 9.50
C TRP A 86 -0.37 1.06 9.52
N VAL A 87 0.03 0.39 10.61
CA VAL A 87 -0.21 -1.04 10.78
C VAL A 87 -0.95 -1.27 12.09
N PHE A 88 -2.15 -1.82 11.98
CA PHE A 88 -3.00 -2.15 13.12
C PHE A 88 -3.18 -3.66 13.26
N ASN A 89 -3.51 -4.08 14.46
CA ASN A 89 -3.96 -5.43 14.74
C ASN A 89 -5.41 -5.58 14.25
N LEU A 90 -5.69 -6.63 13.47
CA LEU A 90 -7.01 -6.86 12.89
C LEU A 90 -8.05 -7.29 13.93
N THR A 91 -7.65 -7.96 15.00
CA THR A 91 -8.55 -8.50 16.03
C THR A 91 -9.10 -7.41 16.94
N ASP A 92 -8.27 -6.47 17.36
CA ASP A 92 -8.63 -5.46 18.37
C ASP A 92 -8.53 -4.00 17.87
N GLY A 93 -8.02 -3.80 16.66
CA GLY A 93 -7.85 -2.47 16.05
C GLY A 93 -6.73 -1.63 16.68
N GLN A 94 -5.90 -2.19 17.56
CA GLN A 94 -4.81 -1.45 18.20
C GLN A 94 -3.70 -1.13 17.20
N LEU A 95 -3.10 0.06 17.34
CA LEU A 95 -1.94 0.43 16.54
C LEU A 95 -0.75 -0.44 16.95
N ILE A 96 -0.14 -1.12 15.98
CA ILE A 96 1.09 -1.89 16.17
C ILE A 96 2.29 -1.00 15.86
N ARG A 97 2.26 -0.28 14.73
CA ARG A 97 3.36 0.57 14.27
C ARG A 97 2.90 1.62 13.27
N LYS A 98 3.73 2.66 13.16
CA LYS A 98 3.53 3.80 12.25
C LYS A 98 4.88 4.26 11.66
N PRO A 99 5.53 3.47 10.79
CA PRO A 99 6.74 3.90 10.11
C PRO A 99 6.50 5.07 9.16
N GLU A 100 7.33 6.10 9.31
CA GLU A 100 7.44 7.23 8.37
C GLU A 100 8.40 6.87 7.23
N LEU A 101 8.03 7.23 6.01
CA LEU A 101 8.76 6.97 4.78
C LEU A 101 9.32 8.29 4.23
N TYR A 102 10.50 8.24 3.63
CA TYR A 102 11.07 9.40 2.96
C TYR A 102 10.39 9.61 1.58
N GLY A 103 10.11 10.87 1.23
CA GLY A 103 9.53 11.24 -0.08
C GLY A 103 8.02 11.47 -0.04
N SER A 104 7.31 11.08 -1.11
CA SER A 104 5.85 11.15 -1.25
C SER A 104 5.32 9.87 -1.93
N LEU A 105 4.10 9.39 -1.62
CA LEU A 105 3.59 8.16 -2.27
C LEU A 105 3.26 8.39 -3.75
N ALA A 106 3.85 7.59 -4.65
CA ALA A 106 3.79 7.74 -6.11
C ALA A 106 2.42 7.47 -6.78
N GLY A 107 1.30 7.56 -6.03
CA GLY A 107 -0.05 7.33 -6.56
C GLY A 107 -0.34 5.92 -7.11
N VAL A 108 0.58 4.97 -6.92
CA VAL A 108 0.44 3.58 -7.36
C VAL A 108 -0.11 2.72 -6.22
N PRO A 109 -0.87 1.64 -6.52
CA PRO A 109 -1.38 0.74 -5.49
C PRO A 109 -0.26 0.09 -4.67
N LEU A 110 -0.46 0.06 -3.36
CA LEU A 110 0.38 -0.66 -2.42
C LEU A 110 0.44 -2.14 -2.82
N GLN A 111 1.64 -2.66 -3.07
CA GLN A 111 1.85 -4.08 -3.34
C GLN A 111 2.15 -4.81 -2.04
N TYR A 112 1.63 -6.03 -1.87
CA TYR A 112 1.81 -6.79 -0.64
C TYR A 112 1.97 -8.27 -0.89
N ALA A 113 2.90 -8.88 -0.19
CA ALA A 113 3.07 -10.32 -0.14
C ALA A 113 3.75 -10.75 1.16
N ASN A 114 3.21 -11.78 1.82
CA ASN A 114 3.85 -12.47 2.94
C ASN A 114 4.34 -11.56 4.08
N GLY A 115 3.50 -10.63 4.53
CA GLY A 115 3.89 -9.70 5.60
C GLY A 115 4.80 -8.56 5.15
N LYS A 116 5.05 -8.40 3.85
CA LYS A 116 5.86 -7.33 3.28
C LYS A 116 5.03 -6.44 2.38
N ALA A 117 5.29 -5.13 2.46
CA ALA A 117 4.66 -4.13 1.62
C ALA A 117 5.74 -3.48 0.74
N LEU A 118 5.45 -3.34 -0.55
CA LEU A 118 6.30 -2.62 -1.49
C LEU A 118 5.62 -1.29 -1.81
N VAL A 119 6.32 -0.21 -1.47
CA VAL A 119 5.85 1.18 -1.58
C VAL A 119 6.69 1.90 -2.60
N ALA A 120 6.06 2.56 -3.57
CA ALA A 120 6.76 3.49 -4.43
C ALA A 120 6.72 4.89 -3.82
N VAL A 121 7.90 5.46 -3.58
CA VAL A 121 8.06 6.84 -3.14
C VAL A 121 8.68 7.68 -4.26
N GLU A 122 8.15 8.88 -4.44
CA GLU A 122 8.72 9.92 -5.29
C GLU A 122 9.36 10.96 -4.39
N GLU A 123 10.65 11.18 -4.59
CA GLU A 123 11.38 12.20 -3.86
C GLU A 123 11.13 13.57 -4.52
N GLY A 124 10.91 14.65 -3.75
CA GLY A 124 10.75 16.02 -4.25
C GLY A 124 12.08 16.65 -4.72
N GLU A 125 12.09 17.84 -5.33
CA GLU A 125 13.31 18.51 -5.83
C GLU A 125 14.33 18.86 -4.72
N SER A 126 15.08 17.87 -4.24
CA SER A 126 16.27 18.07 -3.39
C SER A 126 17.53 17.94 -4.26
N PRO A 127 18.51 18.86 -4.15
CA PRO A 127 19.75 18.82 -4.92
C PRO A 127 20.70 17.67 -4.54
N ASP A 128 20.46 16.99 -3.43
CA ASP A 128 21.37 15.98 -2.86
C ASP A 128 20.96 14.52 -3.09
N LYS A 129 20.11 14.22 -4.09
CA LYS A 129 19.61 12.85 -4.28
C LYS A 129 20.66 11.91 -4.85
N PRO A 130 21.11 10.90 -4.08
CA PRO A 130 21.84 9.80 -4.66
C PRO A 130 20.80 8.87 -5.30
N ASP A 131 20.64 8.98 -6.61
CA ASP A 131 20.03 7.97 -7.48
C ASP A 131 18.50 7.96 -7.67
N GLY A 132 18.00 9.00 -8.33
CA GLY A 132 16.73 8.96 -9.06
C GLY A 132 15.52 9.57 -8.33
N LEU A 133 14.41 9.75 -9.04
CA LEU A 133 13.19 10.37 -8.53
C LEU A 133 12.22 9.36 -7.93
N THR A 134 12.18 8.13 -8.44
CA THR A 134 11.28 7.07 -7.96
C THR A 134 12.07 5.94 -7.30
N THR A 135 11.80 5.72 -6.02
CA THR A 135 12.39 4.64 -5.22
C THR A 135 11.31 3.65 -4.83
N LEU A 136 11.53 2.35 -5.04
CA LEU A 136 10.66 1.30 -4.52
C LEU A 136 11.22 0.80 -3.18
N LEU A 137 10.53 1.08 -2.09
CA LEU A 137 10.89 0.65 -0.74
C LEU A 137 10.17 -0.66 -0.39
N LEU A 138 10.93 -1.66 0.04
CA LEU A 138 10.38 -2.88 0.60
C LEU A 138 10.35 -2.79 2.12
N CYS A 139 9.14 -2.78 2.68
CA CYS A 139 8.90 -2.68 4.11
C CYS A 139 8.50 -4.04 4.70
N ASP A 140 9.04 -4.35 5.87
CA ASP A 140 8.55 -5.44 6.71
C ASP A 140 7.45 -4.93 7.64
N VAL A 141 6.21 -5.32 7.33
CA VAL A 141 5.04 -4.91 8.09
C VAL A 141 4.52 -6.00 9.02
N ALA A 142 5.21 -7.15 9.09
CA ALA A 142 4.87 -8.25 9.99
C ALA A 142 5.96 -8.58 11.01
N GLY A 143 7.24 -8.40 10.67
CA GLY A 143 8.38 -8.66 11.55
C GLY A 143 8.74 -7.50 12.47
N ASP A 144 9.92 -7.56 13.09
CA ASP A 144 10.42 -6.51 14.02
C ASP A 144 11.24 -5.42 13.31
N GLY A 145 11.76 -5.72 12.11
CA GLY A 145 12.33 -4.72 11.21
C GLY A 145 11.23 -3.96 10.48
N TRP A 146 11.51 -2.73 10.02
CA TRP A 146 10.54 -1.93 9.26
C TRP A 146 10.93 -1.76 7.78
N LEU A 147 12.20 -1.45 7.47
CA LEU A 147 12.71 -1.32 6.10
C LEU A 147 13.67 -2.46 5.81
N LEU A 148 13.41 -3.21 4.75
CA LEU A 148 14.32 -4.24 4.24
C LEU A 148 15.30 -3.67 3.21
N GLY A 149 14.89 -2.60 2.53
CA GLY A 149 15.73 -1.77 1.67
C GLY A 149 14.93 -1.19 0.51
N GLY A 150 15.64 -0.65 -0.48
CA GLY A 150 15.04 -0.02 -1.65
C GLY A 150 15.67 -0.45 -2.95
N VAL A 151 14.92 -0.33 -4.05
CA VAL A 151 15.45 -0.45 -5.40
C VAL A 151 15.10 0.78 -6.22
N ASN A 152 16.10 1.28 -6.94
CA ASN A 152 15.99 2.42 -7.83
C ASN A 152 15.97 1.97 -9.28
N LEU A 153 15.59 2.88 -10.17
CA LEU A 153 15.76 2.67 -11.59
C LEU A 153 17.25 2.46 -11.93
N PRO A 154 17.62 1.44 -12.73
CA PRO A 154 19.02 1.20 -13.07
C PRO A 154 19.69 2.44 -13.68
N ALA A 155 20.97 2.67 -13.38
CA ALA A 155 21.70 3.88 -13.81
C ALA A 155 21.56 4.19 -15.32
N ARG A 156 21.60 3.16 -16.18
CA ARG A 156 21.42 3.28 -17.64
C ARG A 156 20.06 3.86 -18.07
N LEU A 157 19.06 3.80 -17.19
CA LEU A 157 17.68 4.23 -17.42
C LEU A 157 17.33 5.52 -16.67
N LYS A 158 18.23 6.13 -15.88
CA LYS A 158 17.94 7.34 -15.09
C LYS A 158 17.36 8.50 -15.91
N ALA A 159 17.81 8.67 -17.15
CA ALA A 159 17.30 9.73 -18.04
C ALA A 159 15.77 9.64 -18.29
N ARG A 160 15.15 8.48 -18.04
CA ARG A 160 13.69 8.31 -18.16
C ARG A 160 12.91 9.09 -17.11
N GLU A 161 13.46 9.21 -15.91
CA GLU A 161 12.79 9.92 -14.81
C GLU A 161 12.55 11.37 -15.15
N GLN A 162 13.51 12.03 -15.79
CA GLN A 162 13.35 13.41 -16.26
C GLN A 162 12.30 13.56 -17.37
N LYS A 163 12.16 12.56 -18.25
CA LYS A 163 11.22 12.63 -19.39
C LYS A 163 9.76 12.38 -18.97
N ARG A 164 9.55 11.44 -18.04
CA ARG A 164 8.20 11.05 -17.59
C ARG A 164 7.55 12.01 -16.60
N LEU A 165 8.27 13.03 -16.11
CA LEU A 165 7.71 14.10 -15.25
C LEU A 165 6.47 14.78 -15.86
N ASN A 166 6.32 14.73 -17.18
CA ASN A 166 5.20 15.34 -17.91
C ASN A 166 4.00 14.39 -18.12
N THR A 167 4.00 13.20 -17.53
CA THR A 167 2.93 12.20 -17.71
C THR A 167 2.49 11.62 -16.37
N VAL A 168 1.21 11.30 -16.25
CA VAL A 168 0.65 10.64 -15.05
C VAL A 168 1.15 9.19 -14.97
N GLY A 169 1.66 8.80 -13.80
CA GLY A 169 2.19 7.47 -13.52
C GLY A 169 3.72 7.41 -13.60
N GLY A 170 4.36 7.08 -12.48
CA GLY A 170 5.82 7.07 -12.34
C GLY A 170 6.58 6.20 -13.36
N VAL A 171 7.91 6.23 -13.28
CA VAL A 171 8.77 5.56 -14.28
C VAL A 171 8.82 4.05 -14.13
N LEU A 172 8.45 3.54 -12.95
CA LEU A 172 8.38 2.12 -12.61
C LEU A 172 6.92 1.71 -12.41
N VAL A 173 6.19 1.42 -13.49
CA VAL A 173 4.78 1.00 -13.44
C VAL A 173 4.44 0.09 -14.63
N PRO A 174 3.67 -1.01 -14.42
CA PRO A 174 3.32 -1.62 -13.13
C PRO A 174 4.53 -2.18 -12.37
N VAL A 175 4.35 -2.35 -11.06
CA VAL A 175 5.28 -3.04 -10.15
C VAL A 175 4.53 -4.18 -9.47
N GLN A 176 5.17 -5.34 -9.36
CA GLN A 176 4.64 -6.51 -8.68
C GLN A 176 5.65 -7.02 -7.65
N LEU A 177 5.19 -7.17 -6.40
CA LEU A 177 5.89 -7.92 -5.38
C LEU A 177 5.43 -9.39 -5.43
N ARG A 178 6.38 -10.31 -5.54
CA ARG A 178 6.14 -11.76 -5.57
C ARG A 178 6.27 -12.34 -4.17
N SER A 179 5.63 -13.49 -3.93
CA SER A 179 5.70 -14.21 -2.65
C SER A 179 7.11 -14.68 -2.27
N ASN A 180 8.00 -14.85 -3.26
CA ASN A 180 9.43 -15.15 -3.05
C ASN A 180 10.29 -13.90 -2.81
N GLY A 181 9.68 -12.71 -2.72
CA GLY A 181 10.37 -11.45 -2.46
C GLY A 181 11.00 -10.82 -3.69
N ASP A 182 10.75 -11.40 -4.88
CA ASP A 182 11.14 -10.76 -6.13
C ASP A 182 10.27 -9.53 -6.41
N ILE A 183 10.89 -8.50 -6.97
CA ILE A 183 10.22 -7.31 -7.46
C ILE A 183 10.34 -7.33 -8.98
N ILE A 184 9.21 -7.25 -9.68
CA ILE A 184 9.17 -7.12 -11.14
C ILE A 184 8.50 -5.80 -11.46
N ALA A 185 9.15 -4.94 -12.25
CA ALA A 185 8.57 -3.69 -12.71
C ALA A 185 8.76 -3.51 -14.21
N THR A 186 7.96 -2.65 -14.82
CA THR A 186 8.23 -2.14 -16.17
C THR A 186 8.59 -0.67 -16.15
N SER A 187 9.44 -0.27 -17.09
CA SER A 187 9.83 1.12 -17.29
C SER A 187 9.73 1.51 -18.75
N SER A 188 9.16 2.67 -19.04
CA SER A 188 9.17 3.30 -20.36
C SER A 188 9.41 4.81 -20.25
N GLU A 189 9.89 5.41 -21.34
CA GLU A 189 10.11 6.87 -21.44
C GLU A 189 8.82 7.64 -21.66
N ALA A 190 7.83 7.03 -22.29
CA ALA A 190 6.52 7.58 -22.55
C ALA A 190 5.46 6.47 -22.60
N TRP A 191 4.19 6.86 -22.66
CA TRP A 191 3.09 5.97 -23.00
C TRP A 191 3.31 5.37 -24.40
N HIS A 192 3.04 4.08 -24.56
CA HIS A 192 3.19 3.34 -25.83
C HIS A 192 4.61 3.26 -26.43
N ASP A 193 5.63 3.69 -25.68
CA ASP A 193 7.02 3.52 -26.09
C ASP A 193 7.58 2.16 -25.67
N LYS A 194 8.80 1.84 -26.10
CA LYS A 194 9.55 0.65 -25.70
C LYS A 194 9.60 0.52 -24.18
N MET A 195 9.15 -0.63 -23.69
CA MET A 195 9.19 -0.99 -22.28
C MET A 195 10.38 -1.90 -21.99
N ASP A 196 11.13 -1.58 -20.93
CA ASP A 196 12.04 -2.52 -20.28
C ASP A 196 11.29 -3.25 -19.16
N VAL A 197 11.50 -4.56 -19.05
CA VAL A 197 11.10 -5.35 -17.89
C VAL A 197 12.31 -5.45 -16.97
N LEU A 198 12.11 -5.06 -15.71
CA LEU A 198 13.13 -5.03 -14.66
C LEU A 198 12.78 -6.09 -13.61
N HIS A 199 13.79 -6.81 -13.13
CA HIS A 199 13.64 -7.87 -12.14
C HIS A 199 14.73 -7.74 -11.08
N TRP A 200 14.32 -7.53 -9.83
CA TRP A 200 15.17 -7.59 -8.66
C TRP A 200 14.82 -8.85 -7.87
N ARG A 201 15.83 -9.69 -7.58
CA ARG A 201 15.63 -10.98 -6.93
C ARG A 201 15.63 -10.86 -5.41
N GLY A 202 14.70 -11.57 -4.77
CA GLY A 202 14.72 -12.00 -3.38
C GLY A 202 15.25 -10.97 -2.39
N ALA A 203 14.45 -9.97 -2.04
CA ALA A 203 14.78 -8.97 -1.02
C ALA A 203 14.66 -9.47 0.44
N TYR A 204 14.74 -10.80 0.65
CA TYR A 204 14.75 -11.45 1.98
C TYR A 204 16.16 -11.74 2.52
N GLY A 205 17.22 -11.37 1.79
CA GLY A 205 18.61 -11.54 2.22
C GLY A 205 19.31 -10.20 2.52
N PRO A 206 20.33 -10.18 3.40
CA PRO A 206 21.16 -9.00 3.60
C PRO A 206 21.99 -8.77 2.34
N GLY A 207 21.62 -7.76 1.56
CA GLY A 207 22.29 -7.44 0.30
C GLY A 207 21.30 -7.06 -0.79
N LEU A 208 20.57 -5.97 -0.59
CA LEU A 208 20.26 -5.11 -1.72
C LEU A 208 21.57 -4.38 -2.07
N PRO A 209 21.99 -4.36 -3.34
CA PRO A 209 23.21 -3.68 -3.76
C PRO A 209 23.20 -2.19 -3.41
#